data_AF-A0A485BTS4-F1
#
_entry.id   AF-A0A485BTS4-F1
#
_cell.length_a   1.000
_cell.length_b   1.000
_cell.length_c   1.000
_cell.angle_alpha   90.00
_cell.angle_beta   90.00
_cell.angle_gamma   90.00
#
_symmetry.space_group_name_H-M   'P 1'
#
loop_
_entity.id
_entity.type
_entity.pdbx_description
1 polymer ?
#
loop_
_entity_poly.entity_id
_entity_poly.type
_entity_poly.pdbx_seq_one_letter_code
_entity_poly.pdbx_strand_id
1 'polypeptide(L)'
;MKVNIYFRHTDISRATINGRPDWFSHEACFRNLISTIERSKFNSNVIFNFIFDGNPDILDSEPLYKLFKNSLLCNKKIHVINGGDQRKAWRACIDIVSSDIRNMESSDLIYLLENDYVHLHNWLDELNSLNNSLINWDVISLYDHP
;
A
#
# COMPACT_ATOMS: atom_id res chain seq x y z
N MET A 1 5.32 6.66 -15.85
CA MET A 1 4.44 6.54 -14.67
C MET A 1 5.04 5.57 -13.68
N LYS A 2 5.36 6.05 -12.49
CA LYS A 2 5.56 5.21 -11.30
C LYS A 2 4.28 5.15 -10.47
N VAL A 3 4.13 4.09 -9.68
CA VAL A 3 3.03 3.96 -8.71
C VAL A 3 3.63 3.99 -7.30
N ASN A 4 3.39 5.07 -6.57
CA ASN A 4 3.81 5.26 -5.19
C ASN A 4 2.71 4.74 -4.27
N ILE A 5 2.89 3.53 -3.76
CA ILE A 5 1.95 2.91 -2.82
C ILE A 5 2.30 3.38 -1.42
N TYR A 6 1.32 3.93 -0.71
CA TYR A 6 1.40 4.26 0.71
C TYR A 6 0.50 3.30 1.48
N PHE A 7 1.08 2.14 1.81
CA PHE A 7 0.40 1.06 2.51
C PHE A 7 0.45 1.30 4.00
N ARG A 8 -0.71 1.57 4.60
CA ARG A 8 -0.83 1.81 6.02
C ARG A 8 -1.16 0.52 6.76
N HIS A 9 -0.33 0.21 7.74
CA HIS A 9 -0.50 -0.92 8.63
C HIS A 9 -0.49 -0.46 10.08
N THR A 10 -1.48 -0.91 10.85
CA THR A 10 -1.41 -0.82 12.32
C THR A 10 -1.26 -2.24 12.86
N ASP A 11 -0.64 -2.35 14.03
CA ASP A 11 -0.51 -3.62 14.74
C ASP A 11 -1.84 -4.39 14.74
N ILE A 12 -1.81 -5.63 14.27
CA ILE A 12 -2.96 -6.54 14.16
C ILE A 12 -3.67 -6.71 15.52
N SER A 13 -2.95 -6.57 16.63
CA SER A 13 -3.54 -6.58 17.98
C SER A 13 -4.62 -5.51 18.18
N ARG A 14 -4.61 -4.44 17.36
CA ARG A 14 -5.56 -3.33 17.36
C ARG A 14 -6.66 -3.47 16.30
N ALA A 15 -6.63 -4.53 15.48
CA ALA A 15 -7.61 -4.73 14.41
C ALA A 15 -8.96 -5.19 15.00
N THR A 16 -10.04 -4.56 14.57
CA THR A 16 -11.40 -5.01 14.91
C THR A 16 -11.79 -6.21 14.06
N ILE A 17 -12.06 -7.34 14.70
CA ILE A 17 -12.45 -8.62 14.06
C ILE A 17 -13.93 -8.62 13.62
N ASN A 18 -14.74 -7.70 14.13
CA ASN A 18 -16.20 -7.77 13.99
C ASN A 18 -16.68 -7.72 12.53
N GLY A 19 -17.42 -8.75 12.11
CA GLY A 19 -18.13 -8.80 10.82
C GLY A 19 -17.28 -9.22 9.61
N ARG A 20 -16.03 -9.66 9.82
CA ARG A 20 -15.18 -10.19 8.75
C ARG A 20 -15.48 -11.68 8.52
N PRO A 21 -15.47 -12.17 7.25
CA PRO A 21 -15.59 -13.60 6.97
C PRO A 21 -14.45 -14.41 7.56
N ASP A 22 -14.66 -15.69 7.86
CA ASP A 22 -13.65 -16.58 8.48
C ASP A 22 -12.39 -16.76 7.61
N TRP A 23 -12.51 -16.57 6.30
CA TRP A 23 -11.38 -16.64 5.36
C TRP A 23 -10.58 -15.33 5.28
N PHE A 24 -11.05 -14.24 5.89
CA PHE A 24 -10.37 -12.96 5.84
C PHE A 24 -9.10 -12.96 6.69
N SER A 25 -8.02 -12.43 6.14
CA SER A 25 -6.78 -12.20 6.86
C SER A 25 -6.04 -11.02 6.26
N HIS A 26 -5.64 -10.06 7.11
CA HIS A 26 -4.75 -8.97 6.69
C HIS A 26 -3.45 -9.48 6.09
N GLU A 27 -2.91 -10.58 6.63
CA GLU A 27 -1.72 -11.22 6.07
C GLU A 27 -2.00 -11.79 4.67
N ALA A 28 -3.16 -12.40 4.45
CA ALA A 28 -3.55 -12.91 3.14
C ALA A 28 -3.73 -11.78 2.12
N CYS A 29 -4.39 -10.68 2.49
CA CYS A 29 -4.51 -9.47 1.68
C CYS A 29 -3.12 -8.91 1.32
N PHE A 30 -2.23 -8.81 2.30
CA PHE A 30 -0.88 -8.30 2.06
C PHE A 30 -0.04 -9.22 1.16
N ARG A 31 -0.10 -10.54 1.38
CA ARG A 31 0.56 -11.53 0.49
C ARG A 31 0.04 -11.43 -0.93
N ASN A 32 -1.27 -11.27 -1.11
CA ASN A 32 -1.86 -11.04 -2.42
C ASN A 32 -1.27 -9.77 -3.07
N LEU A 33 -1.30 -8.62 -2.38
CA LEU A 33 -0.74 -7.37 -2.89
C LEU A 33 0.73 -7.52 -3.33
N ILE A 34 1.59 -8.05 -2.46
CA ILE A 34 3.02 -8.26 -2.77
C ILE A 34 3.17 -9.18 -3.99
N SER A 35 2.48 -10.32 -3.99
CA SER A 35 2.61 -11.31 -5.06
C SER A 35 2.13 -10.80 -6.43
N THR A 36 1.08 -9.98 -6.47
CA THR A 36 0.59 -9.40 -7.73
C THR A 36 1.55 -8.36 -8.27
N ILE A 37 2.20 -7.58 -7.40
CA ILE A 37 3.25 -6.64 -7.82
C ILE A 37 4.47 -7.40 -8.33
N GLU A 38 5.00 -8.36 -7.56
CA GLU A 38 6.22 -9.10 -7.91
C GLU A 38 6.10 -9.85 -9.25
N ARG A 39 4.92 -10.39 -9.55
CA ARG A 39 4.65 -11.10 -10.81
C ARG A 39 4.42 -10.17 -11.99
N SER A 40 4.16 -8.88 -11.74
CA SER A 40 3.95 -7.92 -12.81
C SER A 40 5.26 -7.55 -13.50
N LYS A 41 5.22 -7.41 -14.83
CA LYS A 41 6.33 -6.81 -15.60
C LYS A 41 6.57 -5.34 -15.25
N PHE A 42 5.64 -4.70 -14.55
CA PHE A 42 5.74 -3.31 -14.10
C PHE A 42 6.24 -3.18 -12.66
N ASN A 43 6.72 -4.25 -12.02
CA ASN A 43 7.18 -4.22 -10.62
C ASN A 43 8.23 -3.14 -10.35
N SER A 44 9.13 -2.87 -11.31
CA SER A 44 10.19 -1.86 -11.19
C SER A 44 9.66 -0.43 -11.12
N ASN A 45 8.42 -0.22 -11.57
CA ASN A 45 7.75 1.08 -11.57
C ASN A 45 6.99 1.33 -10.25
N VAL A 46 6.92 0.33 -9.37
CA VAL A 46 6.28 0.48 -8.06
C VAL A 46 7.29 0.95 -7.04
N ILE A 47 6.94 2.01 -6.30
CA ILE A 47 7.62 2.45 -5.09
C ILE A 47 6.69 2.13 -3.92
N PHE A 48 7.10 1.19 -3.08
CA PHE A 48 6.28 0.70 -1.98
C PHE A 48 6.73 1.35 -0.67
N ASN A 49 5.86 2.20 -0.11
CA ASN A 49 6.03 2.80 1.21
C ASN A 49 5.20 2.01 2.22
N PHE A 50 5.87 1.23 3.05
CA PHE A 50 5.26 0.55 4.19
C PHE A 50 5.22 1.50 5.39
N ILE A 51 4.03 1.92 5.80
CA ILE A 51 3.82 2.83 6.92
C ILE A 51 3.28 2.02 8.10
N PHE A 52 4.11 1.82 9.11
CA PHE A 52 3.75 1.14 10.35
C PHE A 52 3.33 2.14 11.43
N ASP A 53 2.07 2.08 11.86
CA ASP A 53 1.56 2.81 13.03
C ASP A 53 1.68 1.93 14.29
N GLY A 54 2.80 2.08 15.00
CA GLY A 54 3.12 1.24 16.16
C GLY A 54 4.47 1.58 16.80
N ASN A 55 4.84 0.80 17.80
CA ASN A 55 6.14 0.98 18.47
C ASN A 55 7.26 0.45 17.53
N PRO A 56 8.28 1.25 17.19
CA PRO A 56 9.43 0.78 16.41
C PRO A 56 10.11 -0.47 16.99
N ASP A 57 10.10 -0.65 18.32
CA ASP A 57 10.74 -1.79 18.99
C ASP A 57 10.12 -3.14 18.61
N ILE A 58 8.85 -3.15 18.17
CA ILE A 58 8.14 -4.38 17.77
C ILE A 58 8.14 -4.60 16.26
N LEU A 59 8.67 -3.66 15.47
CA LEU A 59 8.60 -3.70 14.00
C LEU A 59 9.22 -4.99 13.44
N ASP A 60 10.43 -5.35 13.89
CA ASP A 60 11.11 -6.57 13.44
C ASP A 60 10.38 -7.86 13.86
N SER A 61 9.41 -7.78 14.77
CA SER A 61 8.55 -8.91 15.15
C SER A 61 7.26 -8.98 14.36
N GLU A 62 6.84 -7.89 13.72
CA GLU A 62 5.56 -7.77 13.01
C GLU A 62 5.52 -8.64 11.73
N PRO A 63 4.51 -9.52 11.57
CA PRO A 63 4.42 -10.44 10.43
C PRO A 63 4.45 -9.78 9.04
N LEU A 64 3.69 -8.72 8.79
CA LEU A 64 3.61 -8.05 7.48
C LEU A 64 4.93 -7.34 7.17
N TYR A 65 5.58 -6.74 8.16
CA TYR A 65 6.88 -6.14 8.02
C TYR A 65 7.93 -7.19 7.63
N LYS A 66 7.94 -8.35 8.28
CA LYS A 66 8.83 -9.47 7.90
C LYS A 66 8.59 -9.90 6.46
N LEU A 67 7.33 -10.02 6.05
CA LEU A 67 6.97 -10.35 4.68
C LEU A 67 7.46 -9.28 3.69
N PHE A 68 7.26 -8.01 4.03
CA PHE A 68 7.69 -6.88 3.21
C PHE A 68 9.21 -6.83 3.06
N LYS A 69 9.94 -6.95 4.18
CA LYS A 69 11.40 -6.94 4.22
C LYS A 69 11.98 -8.03 3.33
N ASN A 70 11.41 -9.24 3.38
CA ASN A 70 11.85 -10.40 2.61
C ASN A 70 11.30 -10.49 1.18
N SER A 71 10.39 -9.60 0.78
CA SER A 71 9.84 -9.55 -0.59
C SER A 71 10.90 -9.18 -1.63
N LEU A 72 10.65 -9.56 -2.88
CA LEU A 72 11.47 -9.26 -4.06
C LEU A 72 11.21 -7.87 -4.65
N LEU A 73 10.39 -7.05 -3.99
CA LEU A 73 10.12 -5.68 -4.44
C LEU A 73 11.41 -4.85 -4.54
N CYS A 74 11.57 -4.17 -5.67
CA CYS A 74 12.80 -3.41 -5.96
C CYS A 74 12.91 -2.12 -5.16
N ASN A 75 11.82 -1.37 -5.00
CA ASN A 75 11.83 -0.03 -4.40
C ASN A 75 11.02 -0.03 -3.10
N LYS A 76 11.67 -0.37 -1.98
CA LYS A 76 11.04 -0.46 -0.66
C LYS A 76 11.42 0.75 0.20
N LYS A 77 10.42 1.38 0.82
CA LYS A 77 10.59 2.40 1.86
C LYS A 77 9.78 1.99 3.09
N ILE A 78 10.34 2.25 4.27
CA ILE A 78 9.70 1.92 5.55
C ILE A 78 9.58 3.21 6.35
N HIS A 79 8.39 3.46 6.86
CA HIS A 79 8.07 4.59 7.71
C HIS A 79 7.46 4.05 9.00
N VAL A 80 7.95 4.50 10.14
CA VAL A 80 7.34 4.19 11.44
C VAL A 80 6.74 5.48 11.98
N ILE A 81 5.45 5.42 12.31
CA ILE A 81 4.69 6.53 12.86
C ILE A 81 4.08 6.12 14.20
N ASN A 82 3.78 7.09 15.05
CA ASN A 82 3.06 6.88 16.30
C ASN A 82 1.75 7.69 16.26
N GLY A 83 0.83 7.25 15.39
CA GLY A 83 -0.49 7.84 15.23
C GLY A 83 -1.38 7.46 16.41
N GLY A 84 -1.40 6.19 16.80
CA GLY A 84 -2.16 5.68 17.95
C GLY A 84 -3.68 5.66 17.77
N ASP A 85 -4.20 6.38 16.78
CA ASP A 85 -5.58 6.30 16.29
C ASP A 85 -5.63 6.51 14.76
N GLN A 86 -6.72 6.07 14.15
CA GLN A 86 -6.92 6.06 12.70
C GLN A 86 -6.73 7.44 12.06
N ARG A 87 -7.22 8.52 12.69
CA ARG A 87 -7.16 9.87 12.12
C ARG A 87 -5.74 10.42 12.15
N LYS A 88 -5.02 10.23 13.25
CA LYS A 88 -3.62 10.65 13.37
C LYS A 88 -2.71 9.86 12.45
N ALA A 89 -2.93 8.55 12.33
CA ALA A 89 -2.19 7.71 11.39
C ALA A 89 -2.36 8.19 9.94
N TRP A 90 -3.60 8.53 9.55
CA TRP A 90 -3.87 9.11 8.23
C TRP A 90 -3.20 10.47 8.04
N ARG A 91 -3.21 11.37 9.04
CA ARG A 91 -2.49 12.65 8.94
C ARG A 91 -0.99 12.45 8.73
N ALA A 92 -0.36 11.57 9.50
CA ALA A 92 1.05 11.27 9.34
C ALA A 92 1.35 10.65 7.96
N CYS A 93 0.46 9.80 7.42
CA CYS A 93 0.56 9.31 6.05
C CYS A 93 0.53 10.47 5.03
N ILE A 94 -0.39 11.42 5.18
CA ILE A 94 -0.48 12.60 4.31
C ILE A 94 0.76 13.50 4.43
N ASP A 95 1.34 13.63 5.62
CA ASP A 95 2.59 14.38 5.80
C ASP A 95 3.74 13.74 5.03
N ILE A 96 3.84 12.40 5.04
CA ILE A 96 4.82 11.65 4.24
C ILE A 96 4.58 11.89 2.74
N VAL A 97 3.35 11.71 2.27
CA VAL A 97 2.98 11.93 0.85
C VAL A 97 3.32 13.35 0.40
N SER A 98 2.99 14.35 1.23
CA SER A 98 3.23 15.77 0.95
C SER A 98 4.73 16.11 0.90
N SER A 99 5.56 15.36 1.61
CA SER A 99 7.01 15.48 1.53
C SER A 99 7.58 14.86 0.25
N ASP A 100 7.06 13.70 -0.16
CA ASP A 100 7.53 12.96 -1.32
C ASP A 100 7.09 13.60 -2.65
N ILE A 101 5.88 14.21 -2.71
CA ILE A 101 5.28 14.73 -3.96
C ILE A 101 6.17 15.75 -4.67
N ARG A 102 7.02 16.47 -3.92
CA ARG A 102 7.97 17.45 -4.47
C ARG A 102 9.05 16.83 -5.37
N ASN A 103 9.27 15.52 -5.24
CA ASN A 103 10.25 14.75 -5.99
C ASN A 103 9.60 13.78 -6.99
N MET A 104 8.29 13.88 -7.19
CA MET A 104 7.54 13.04 -8.12
C MET A 104 7.35 13.75 -9.45
N GLU A 105 7.28 12.96 -10.52
CA GLU A 105 6.87 13.47 -11.82
C GLU A 105 5.35 13.68 -11.84
N SER A 106 4.87 14.61 -12.67
CA SER A 106 3.42 14.87 -12.82
C SER A 106 2.61 13.67 -13.32
N SER A 107 3.30 12.68 -13.91
CA SER A 107 2.71 11.42 -14.38
C SER A 107 2.80 10.27 -13.37
N ASP A 108 3.34 10.50 -12.18
CA ASP A 108 3.40 9.48 -11.12
C ASP A 108 2.09 9.41 -10.35
N LEU A 109 1.71 8.19 -9.94
CA LEU A 109 0.49 7.96 -9.17
C LEU A 109 0.79 7.85 -7.69
N ILE A 110 -0.14 8.38 -6.88
CA ILE A 110 -0.19 8.20 -5.45
C ILE A 110 -1.33 7.22 -5.15
N TYR A 111 -1.00 6.07 -4.57
CA TYR A 111 -1.97 5.07 -4.16
C TYR A 111 -2.00 4.95 -2.64
N LEU A 112 -3.03 5.54 -2.03
CA LEU A 112 -3.29 5.44 -0.59
C LEU A 112 -4.04 4.14 -0.30
N LEU A 113 -3.48 3.28 0.55
CA LEU A 113 -3.94 1.90 0.70
C LEU A 113 -3.98 1.46 2.18
N GLU A 114 -5.10 0.89 2.60
CA GLU A 114 -5.23 0.21 3.90
C GLU A 114 -4.89 -1.29 3.78
N ASN A 115 -4.79 -1.97 4.92
CA ASN A 115 -4.26 -3.34 5.01
C ASN A 115 -5.30 -4.46 4.81
N ASP A 116 -6.48 -4.16 4.29
CA ASP A 116 -7.59 -5.11 4.16
C ASP A 116 -8.11 -5.30 2.74
N TYR A 117 -7.40 -4.78 1.73
CA TYR A 117 -7.78 -4.90 0.33
C TYR A 117 -7.07 -6.03 -0.41
N VAL A 118 -7.79 -6.63 -1.36
CA VAL A 118 -7.32 -7.66 -2.28
C VAL A 118 -7.25 -7.08 -3.68
N HIS A 119 -6.17 -7.38 -4.40
CA HIS A 119 -5.91 -6.90 -5.75
C HIS A 119 -6.05 -8.02 -6.77
N LEU A 120 -6.69 -7.70 -7.91
CA LEU A 120 -6.74 -8.58 -9.08
C LEU A 120 -5.34 -8.74 -9.67
N HIS A 121 -5.03 -9.90 -10.24
CA HIS A 121 -3.66 -10.22 -10.69
C HIS A 121 -3.09 -9.25 -11.74
N ASN A 122 -3.92 -8.56 -12.52
CA ASN A 122 -3.55 -7.65 -13.61
C ASN A 122 -3.77 -6.17 -13.28
N TRP A 123 -3.99 -5.79 -12.01
CA TRP A 123 -4.34 -4.42 -11.66
C TRP A 123 -3.31 -3.37 -12.12
N LEU A 124 -2.02 -3.71 -12.10
CA LEU A 124 -0.94 -2.86 -12.62
C LEU A 124 -0.98 -2.74 -14.15
N ASP A 125 -1.34 -3.81 -14.85
CA ASP A 125 -1.50 -3.79 -16.31
C ASP A 125 -2.66 -2.89 -16.72
N GLU A 126 -3.79 -2.94 -16.00
CA GLU A 126 -4.93 -2.06 -16.23
C GLU A 126 -4.59 -0.59 -15.97
N LEU A 127 -3.89 -0.29 -14.86
CA LEU A 127 -3.41 1.07 -14.59
C LEU A 127 -2.50 1.58 -15.70
N ASN A 128 -1.55 0.75 -16.14
CA ASN A 128 -0.66 1.13 -17.24
C ASN A 128 -1.42 1.29 -18.56
N SER A 129 -2.42 0.46 -18.84
CA SER A 129 -3.29 0.60 -20.01
C SER A 129 -4.04 1.93 -19.99
N LEU A 130 -4.67 2.26 -18.86
CA LEU A 130 -5.40 3.52 -18.67
C LEU A 130 -4.48 4.75 -18.79
N ASN A 131 -3.28 4.71 -18.23
CA ASN A 131 -2.28 5.78 -18.38
C ASN A 131 -1.81 5.98 -19.84
N ASN A 132 -1.86 4.94 -20.67
CA ASN A 132 -1.51 5.02 -22.09
C ASN A 132 -2.72 5.25 -23.00
N SER A 133 -3.92 5.41 -22.43
CA SER A 133 -5.14 5.67 -23.17
C SER A 133 -5.30 7.16 -23.50
N LEU A 134 -6.34 7.49 -24.27
CA LEU A 134 -6.74 8.89 -24.54
C LEU A 134 -7.72 9.43 -23.47
N ILE A 135 -7.99 8.66 -22.42
CA ILE A 135 -8.90 9.07 -21.34
C ILE A 135 -8.14 9.99 -20.40
N ASN A 136 -8.68 11.19 -20.17
CA ASN A 136 -8.17 12.12 -19.16
C ASN A 136 -8.77 11.79 -17.80
N TRP A 137 -7.93 11.76 -16.77
CA TRP A 137 -8.33 11.48 -15.38
C TRP A 137 -7.28 12.04 -14.41
N ASP A 138 -7.72 12.41 -13.22
CA ASP A 138 -6.86 12.85 -12.10
C ASP A 138 -6.90 11.87 -10.91
N VAL A 139 -8.00 11.11 -10.80
CA VAL A 139 -8.28 10.20 -9.69
C VAL A 139 -8.88 8.91 -10.23
N ILE A 140 -8.39 7.77 -9.74
CA ILE A 140 -8.93 6.44 -10.03
C ILE A 140 -9.25 5.77 -8.69
N SER A 141 -10.42 5.14 -8.62
CA SER A 141 -10.70 4.15 -7.58
C SER A 141 -10.36 2.76 -8.11
N LEU A 142 -9.49 2.05 -7.40
CA LEU A 142 -9.25 0.62 -7.61
C LEU A 142 -10.19 -0.24 -6.74
N TYR A 143 -11.10 0.42 -6.02
CA TYR A 143 -12.06 -0.17 -5.13
C TYR A 143 -13.40 -0.34 -5.83
N ASP A 144 -13.97 -1.53 -5.67
CA ASP A 144 -15.38 -1.81 -5.89
C ASP A 144 -16.01 -2.05 -4.51
N HIS A 145 -16.91 -1.16 -4.10
CA HIS A 145 -17.73 -1.35 -2.90
C HIS A 145 -19.18 -1.40 -3.38
N PRO A 146 -19.91 -2.51 -3.16
CA PRO A 146 -21.33 -2.57 -3.47
C PRO A 146 -22.15 -1.59 -2.61
#